data_AF-A0A0G1NP93-F1
#
_entry.id   AF-A0A0G1NP93-F1
#
_cell.length_a   1.000
_cell.length_b   1.000
_cell.length_c   1.000
_cell.angle_alpha   90.00
_cell.angle_beta   90.00
_cell.angle_gamma   90.00
#
_symmetry.space_group_name_H-M   'P 1'
#
loop_
_entity.id
_entity.type
_entity.pdbx_description
1 polymer ?
#
loop_
_entity_poly.entity_id
_entity_poly.type
_entity_poly.pdbx_seq_one_letter_code
_entity_poly.pdbx_strand_id
1 'polypeptide(L)'
;MLGLLELMALQGANEEDMYKAALAVNSYWFPDNYLTIAQYLKTKGVAWKNVSPKGILAAGYSSAAGYRKILQQVPPAQRDSGGSCSA
;
A
#
# COMPACT_ATOMS: atom_id res chain seq x y z
N MET A 1 12.26 -5.32 2.36
CA MET A 1 12.25 -4.64 1.05
C MET A 1 13.65 -4.37 0.51
N LEU A 2 14.55 -3.77 1.31
CA LEU A 2 15.87 -3.30 0.84
C LEU A 2 16.67 -4.36 0.05
N GLY A 3 16.80 -5.60 0.55
CA GLY A 3 17.57 -6.64 -0.14
C GLY A 3 17.08 -6.99 -1.57
N LEU A 4 15.77 -6.87 -1.86
CA LEU A 4 15.30 -7.04 -3.25
C LEU A 4 15.77 -5.88 -4.13
N LEU A 5 15.70 -4.66 -3.63
CA LEU A 5 16.10 -3.47 -4.38
C LEU A 5 17.61 -3.42 -4.60
N GLU A 6 18.40 -3.85 -3.61
CA GLU A 6 19.85 -4.03 -3.77
C GLU A 6 20.16 -5.08 -4.85
N LEU A 7 19.46 -6.21 -4.86
CA LEU A 7 19.63 -7.23 -5.91
C LEU A 7 19.25 -6.71 -7.30
N MET A 8 18.16 -5.95 -7.41
CA MET A 8 17.75 -5.33 -8.66
C MET A 8 18.76 -4.28 -9.14
N ALA A 9 19.28 -3.45 -8.23
CA ALA A 9 20.32 -2.48 -8.54
C ALA A 9 21.61 -3.15 -9.02
N LEU A 10 22.02 -4.27 -8.40
CA LEU A 10 23.16 -5.08 -8.84
C LEU A 10 22.96 -5.67 -10.24
N GLN A 11 21.71 -5.94 -10.63
CA GLN A 11 21.34 -6.41 -11.98
C GLN A 11 21.18 -5.25 -12.99
N GLY A 12 21.40 -4.00 -12.57
CA GLY A 12 21.29 -2.83 -13.44
C GLY A 12 19.86 -2.35 -13.69
N ALA A 13 18.90 -2.70 -12.82
CA ALA A 13 17.54 -2.18 -12.93
C ALA A 13 17.51 -0.66 -12.72
N ASN A 14 16.68 0.04 -13.50
CA ASN A 14 16.45 1.47 -13.31
C ASN A 14 15.53 1.74 -12.09
N GLU A 15 15.50 3.00 -11.63
CA GLU A 15 14.71 3.41 -10.46
C GLU A 15 13.21 3.16 -10.64
N GLU A 16 12.68 3.33 -11.85
CA GLU A 16 11.25 3.14 -12.12
C GLU A 16 10.82 1.68 -11.93
N ASP A 17 11.61 0.74 -12.46
CA ASP A 17 11.35 -0.69 -12.35
C ASP A 17 11.51 -1.17 -10.90
N MET A 18 12.48 -0.62 -10.17
CA MET A 18 12.63 -0.86 -8.73
C MET A 18 11.39 -0.42 -7.95
N TYR A 19 10.80 0.74 -8.25
CA TYR A 19 9.57 1.16 -7.59
C TYR A 19 8.36 0.29 -7.96
N LYS A 20 8.23 -0.12 -9.22
CA LYS A 20 7.14 -1.04 -9.64
C LYS A 20 7.25 -2.37 -8.89
N ALA A 21 8.44 -2.94 -8.81
CA ALA A 21 8.69 -4.17 -8.06
C ALA A 21 8.43 -4.00 -6.57
N ALA A 22 8.90 -2.91 -5.96
CA ALA A 22 8.64 -2.60 -4.55
C ALA A 22 7.14 -2.47 -4.26
N LEU A 23 6.38 -1.80 -5.13
CA LEU A 23 4.93 -1.67 -4.97
C LEU A 23 4.25 -3.03 -5.04
N ALA A 24 4.59 -3.85 -6.04
CA ALA A 24 4.01 -5.18 -6.20
C ALA A 24 4.29 -6.07 -4.99
N VAL A 25 5.54 -6.13 -4.54
CA VAL A 25 5.98 -6.97 -3.42
C VAL A 25 5.40 -6.47 -2.10
N ASN A 26 5.40 -5.17 -1.82
CA ASN A 26 4.76 -4.65 -0.62
C ASN A 26 3.24 -4.87 -0.61
N SER A 27 2.58 -4.75 -1.78
CA SER A 27 1.14 -5.06 -1.89
C SER A 27 0.86 -6.53 -1.58
N TYR A 28 1.79 -7.42 -1.93
CA TYR A 28 1.70 -8.85 -1.60
C TYR A 28 2.01 -9.14 -0.12
N TRP A 29 3.00 -8.48 0.47
CA TRP A 29 3.37 -8.65 1.88
C TRP A 29 2.37 -8.03 2.86
N PHE A 30 1.67 -6.97 2.45
CA PHE A 30 0.75 -6.21 3.30
C PHE A 30 -0.61 -5.95 2.61
N PRO A 31 -1.35 -6.99 2.22
CA PRO A 31 -2.54 -6.85 1.38
C PRO A 31 -3.59 -5.91 1.98
N ASP A 32 -3.90 -6.04 3.27
CA ASP A 32 -4.90 -5.20 3.96
C ASP A 32 -4.55 -3.70 3.94
N ASN A 33 -3.26 -3.38 4.10
CA ASN A 33 -2.80 -2.00 4.07
C ASN A 33 -3.00 -1.39 2.68
N TYR A 34 -2.61 -2.12 1.64
CA TYR A 34 -2.69 -1.65 0.26
C TYR A 34 -4.13 -1.64 -0.26
N LEU A 35 -5.00 -2.54 0.20
CA LEU A 35 -6.44 -2.49 -0.06
C LEU A 35 -7.09 -1.25 0.58
N THR A 36 -6.73 -0.93 1.82
CA THR A 36 -7.20 0.28 2.51
C THR A 36 -6.72 1.55 1.79
N ILE A 37 -5.45 1.58 1.37
CA ILE A 37 -4.91 2.69 0.58
C ILE A 37 -5.64 2.81 -0.76
N ALA A 38 -5.95 1.69 -1.43
CA ALA A 38 -6.72 1.70 -2.67
C ALA A 38 -8.15 2.24 -2.46
N GLN A 39 -8.81 1.89 -1.36
CA GLN A 39 -10.12 2.45 -1.00
C GLN A 39 -10.04 3.95 -0.77
N TYR A 40 -9.02 4.43 -0.04
CA TYR A 40 -8.77 5.86 0.16
C TYR A 40 -8.57 6.59 -1.18
N LEU A 41 -7.77 6.04 -2.08
CA LEU A 41 -7.54 6.67 -3.39
C LEU A 41 -8.83 6.70 -4.22
N LYS A 42 -9.66 5.66 -4.12
CA LYS A 42 -10.98 5.63 -4.75
C LYS A 42 -11.90 6.73 -4.22
N THR A 43 -11.88 7.06 -2.91
CA THR A 43 -12.65 8.20 -2.38
C THR A 43 -12.13 9.55 -2.88
N LYS A 44 -10.88 9.61 -3.33
CA LYS A 44 -10.28 10.77 -4.01
C LYS A 44 -10.44 10.75 -5.54
N GLY A 45 -11.17 9.77 -6.10
CA GLY A 45 -11.37 9.63 -7.55
C GLY A 45 -10.15 9.11 -8.32
N VAL A 46 -9.13 8.58 -7.63
CA VAL A 46 -7.91 8.04 -8.25
C VAL A 46 -8.03 6.52 -8.37
N ALA A 47 -7.99 6.00 -9.59
CA ALA A 47 -7.97 4.56 -9.84
C ALA A 47 -6.59 3.97 -9.52
N TRP A 48 -6.55 2.75 -8.96
CA TRP A 48 -5.31 2.06 -8.61
C TRP A 48 -4.32 1.95 -9.79
N LYS A 49 -4.82 1.70 -11.00
CA LYS A 49 -4.00 1.63 -12.22
C LYS A 49 -3.31 2.95 -12.61
N ASN A 50 -3.75 4.08 -12.06
CA ASN A 50 -3.22 5.41 -12.37
C ASN A 50 -2.26 5.93 -11.28
N VAL A 51 -1.95 5.13 -10.27
CA VAL A 51 -1.09 5.56 -9.16
C VAL A 51 0.38 5.54 -9.55
N SER A 52 1.14 6.52 -9.04
CA SER A 52 2.60 6.48 -9.11
C SER A 52 3.14 5.50 -8.06
N PRO A 53 3.94 4.47 -8.43
CA PRO A 53 4.56 3.58 -7.46
C PRO A 53 5.39 4.31 -6.41
N LYS A 54 6.19 5.30 -6.82
CA LYS A 54 6.97 6.17 -5.91
C LYS A 54 6.07 6.92 -4.93
N GLY A 55 4.92 7.42 -5.40
CA GLY A 55 3.95 8.13 -4.57
C GLY A 55 3.32 7.24 -3.50
N ILE A 56 2.90 6.03 -3.87
CA ILE A 56 2.31 5.07 -2.92
C ILE A 56 3.34 4.54 -1.93
N LEU A 57 4.59 4.32 -2.36
CA LEU A 57 5.65 3.87 -1.46
C LEU A 57 6.16 4.97 -0.52
N ALA A 58 5.82 6.24 -0.78
CA ALA A 58 6.24 7.35 0.05
C ALA A 58 5.63 7.29 1.47
N ALA A 59 6.26 8.01 2.39
CA ALA A 59 5.88 8.01 3.80
C ALA A 59 4.42 8.45 4.06
N GLY A 60 3.80 9.21 3.15
CA GLY A 60 2.39 9.61 3.27
C GLY A 60 1.41 8.43 3.24
N TYR A 61 1.78 7.33 2.59
CA TYR A 61 0.93 6.16 2.40
C TYR A 61 1.50 4.93 3.10
N SER A 62 2.74 4.56 2.79
CA SER A 62 3.37 3.30 3.23
C SER A 62 4.24 3.41 4.48
N SER A 63 4.11 4.49 5.27
CA SER A 63 4.66 4.54 6.63
C SER A 63 3.58 4.26 7.67
N ALA A 64 3.98 3.84 8.86
CA ALA A 64 3.04 3.63 9.98
C ALA A 64 2.25 4.91 10.33
N ALA A 65 2.86 6.09 10.26
CA ALA A 65 2.18 7.35 10.53
C ALA A 65 1.22 7.75 9.39
N GLY A 66 1.65 7.63 8.13
CA GLY A 66 0.83 7.92 6.96
C GLY A 66 -0.38 7.00 6.86
N TYR A 67 -0.16 5.70 7.00
CA TYR A 67 -1.22 4.69 6.97
C TYR A 67 -2.29 4.93 8.06
N ARG A 68 -1.90 5.28 9.29
CA ARG A 68 -2.86 5.62 10.36
C ARG A 68 -3.75 6.82 10.00
N LYS A 69 -3.20 7.84 9.32
CA LYS A 69 -3.99 8.98 8.84
C LYS A 69 -4.98 8.57 7.75
N ILE A 70 -4.61 7.60 6.91
CA ILE A 70 -5.48 7.06 5.88
C ILE A 70 -6.62 6.25 6.51
N LEU A 71 -6.31 5.38 7.48
CA LEU A 71 -7.31 4.58 8.19
C LEU A 71 -8.43 5.41 8.82
N GLN A 72 -8.12 6.62 9.32
CA GLN A 72 -9.12 7.52 9.89
C GLN A 72 -10.06 8.16 8.84
N GLN A 73 -9.67 8.15 7.57
CA GLN A 73 -10.39 8.77 6.46
C GLN A 73 -11.13 7.76 5.58
N VAL A 74 -10.87 6.47 5.77
CA VAL A 74 -11.55 5.38 5.05
C VAL A 74 -12.65 4.86 5.96
N PRO A 75 -13.92 4.80 5.50
CA PRO A 75 -14.96 4.11 6.24
C PRO A 75 -14.47 2.69 6.56
N PRO A 76 -14.71 2.15 7.77
CA PRO A 76 -14.31 0.78 8.06
C PRO A 76 -14.87 -0.10 6.94
N ALA A 77 -13.99 -0.79 6.23
CA ALA A 77 -14.40 -1.83 5.31
C ALA A 77 -15.37 -2.71 6.10
N GLN A 78 -16.57 -2.92 5.55
CA GLN A 78 -17.61 -3.70 6.17
C GLN A 78 -17.06 -5.12 6.32
N ARG A 79 -16.35 -5.35 7.42
CA ARG A 79 -16.02 -6.68 7.90
C ARG A 79 -17.39 -7.23 8.23
N ASP A 80 -17.81 -8.26 7.51
CA ASP A 80 -18.91 -9.08 7.96
C ASP A 80 -18.66 -9.38 9.43
N SER A 81 -19.47 -8.72 10.26
CA SER A 81 -19.45 -8.80 11.69
C SER A 81 -20.00 -10.18 12.04
N GLY A 82 -19.18 -11.21 11.82
CA GLY A 82 -19.33 -12.50 12.46
C GLY A 82 -19.12 -12.29 13.94
N GLY A 83 -20.22 -12.25 14.68
CA GLY A 83 -20.26 -11.85 16.08
C GLY A 83 -19.28 -12.64 16.94
N SER A 84 -18.63 -11.92 17.84
CA SER A 84 -18.02 -12.51 19.03
C SER A 84 -18.53 -11.73 20.23
N CYS A 85 -19.55 -12.27 20.87
CA CYS A 85 -19.82 -11.99 22.27
C CYS A 85 -18.68 -12.60 23.09
N SER A 86 -17.99 -11.78 23.87
CA SER A 86 -17.20 -12.26 25.00
C SER A 86 -17.82 -11.67 26.27
N ALA A 87 -18.45 -12.56 27.03
CA ALA A 87 -18.96 -12.35 28.37
C ALA A 87 -17.83 -12.09 29.38
#